data_AF-A0A4R4DYR4-F1
#
_entry.id   AF-A0A4R4DYR4-F1
#
_cell.length_a   1.000
_cell.length_b   1.000
_cell.length_c   1.000
_cell.angle_alpha   90.00
_cell.angle_beta   90.00
_cell.angle_gamma   90.00
#
_symmetry.space_group_name_H-M   'P 1'
#
loop_
_entity.id
_entity.type
_entity.pdbx_description
1 polymer ?
#
loop_
_entity_poly.entity_id
_entity_poly.type
_entity_poly.pdbx_seq_one_letter_code
_entity_poly.pdbx_strand_id
1 'polypeptide(L)'
;MARMKVYYEFGHKAMHPITMVVSFKIGELNWHKDAIYLPLIAPFQSHMLNEMNLSMAITVLLEDLTIHPTKTNYIGLYLPRIQARYEQLIDIHFIEHFIIRLADVEEVMQADVRRYFPADRSMNRDS
;
A
#
# COMPACT_ATOMS: atom_id res chain seq x y z
N MET A 1 -2.93 -17.27 1.90
CA MET A 1 -1.82 -16.28 1.96
C MET A 1 -2.13 -15.20 0.95
N ALA A 2 -2.02 -13.93 1.33
CA ALA A 2 -2.29 -12.80 0.45
C ALA A 2 -1.39 -12.83 -0.80
N ARG A 3 -1.94 -12.49 -1.96
CA ARG A 3 -1.22 -12.37 -3.23
C ARG A 3 -1.12 -10.91 -3.63
N MET A 4 0.05 -10.50 -4.12
CA MET A 4 0.30 -9.12 -4.52
C MET A 4 0.54 -9.04 -6.03
N LYS A 5 -0.08 -8.05 -6.67
CA LYS A 5 0.15 -7.69 -8.08
C LYS A 5 0.40 -6.20 -8.17
N VAL A 6 1.29 -5.80 -9.07
CA VAL A 6 1.50 -4.38 -9.38
C VAL A 6 1.07 -4.11 -10.80
N TYR A 7 0.23 -3.10 -10.93
CA TYR A 7 -0.32 -2.61 -12.17
C TYR A 7 0.44 -1.36 -12.59
N TYR A 8 0.82 -1.36 -13.85
CA TYR A 8 1.60 -0.31 -14.47
C TYR A 8 0.78 0.38 -15.55
N GLU A 9 1.10 1.64 -15.78
CA GLU A 9 0.56 2.42 -16.89
C GLU A 9 1.69 2.96 -17.74
N PHE A 10 1.47 3.03 -19.06
CA PHE A 10 2.42 3.63 -19.98
C PHE A 10 2.27 5.16 -19.94
N GLY A 11 3.22 5.82 -19.28
CA GLY A 11 3.30 7.27 -19.24
C GLY A 11 4.05 7.84 -20.45
N HIS A 12 4.47 9.11 -20.33
CA HIS A 12 5.10 9.85 -21.44
C HIS A 12 6.31 9.16 -22.10
N LYS A 13 7.07 8.32 -21.38
CA LYS A 13 8.29 7.66 -21.91
C LYS A 13 8.62 6.27 -21.33
N ALA A 14 7.88 5.81 -20.32
CA ALA A 14 8.18 4.55 -19.63
C ALA A 14 6.93 3.97 -18.95
N MET A 15 7.03 2.69 -18.59
CA MET A 15 6.06 2.03 -17.73
C MET A 15 6.27 2.45 -16.28
N HIS A 16 5.25 3.05 -15.68
CA HIS A 16 5.28 3.48 -14.29
C HIS A 16 4.37 2.58 -13.46
N PRO A 17 4.82 2.10 -12.30
CA PRO A 17 3.97 1.35 -11.40
C PRO A 17 2.98 2.33 -10.74
N ILE A 18 1.68 2.08 -10.88
CA ILE A 18 0.63 3.00 -10.41
C ILE A 18 -0.04 2.47 -9.16
N THR A 19 -0.43 1.20 -9.19
CA THR A 19 -1.29 0.60 -8.18
C THR A 19 -0.79 -0.78 -7.82
N MET A 20 -0.80 -1.08 -6.52
CA MET A 20 -0.62 -2.41 -5.97
C MET A 20 -1.98 -2.98 -5.55
N VAL A 21 -2.27 -4.20 -5.96
CA VAL A 21 -3.46 -4.94 -5.55
C VAL A 21 -3.05 -6.09 -4.64
N VAL A 22 -3.69 -6.17 -3.48
CA VAL A 22 -3.50 -7.24 -2.51
C VAL A 22 -4.76 -8.07 -2.48
N SER A 23 -4.64 -9.34 -2.89
CA SER A 23 -5.75 -10.27 -3.01
C SER A 23 -5.76 -11.28 -1.86
N PHE A 24 -6.94 -11.50 -1.31
CA PHE A 24 -7.26 -12.46 -0.26
C PHE A 24 -8.32 -13.43 -0.77
N LYS A 25 -8.37 -14.65 -0.23
CA LYS A 25 -9.57 -15.47 -0.39
C LYS A 25 -10.70 -14.92 0.49
N ILE A 26 -11.95 -15.16 0.09
CA ILE A 26 -13.12 -14.86 0.93
C ILE A 26 -12.92 -15.48 2.32
N GLY A 27 -13.13 -14.67 3.37
CA GLY A 27 -12.95 -15.07 4.76
C GLY A 27 -11.49 -15.24 5.23
N GLU A 28 -10.49 -15.05 4.36
CA GLU A 28 -9.07 -15.11 4.77
C GLU A 28 -8.66 -13.87 5.58
N LEU A 29 -9.28 -12.74 5.28
CA LEU A 29 -8.98 -11.48 5.93
C LEU A 29 -9.52 -11.47 7.37
N ASN A 30 -8.62 -11.43 8.35
CA ASN A 30 -9.00 -11.31 9.75
C ASN A 30 -9.10 -9.83 10.15
N TRP A 31 -10.32 -9.29 10.09
CA TRP A 31 -10.66 -7.92 10.47
C TRP A 31 -10.42 -7.58 11.95
N HIS A 32 -10.27 -8.57 12.84
CA HIS A 32 -9.99 -8.34 14.26
C HIS A 32 -8.53 -7.97 14.56
N LYS A 33 -7.65 -7.99 13.55
CA LYS A 33 -6.26 -7.55 13.72
C LYS A 33 -6.15 -6.05 13.52
N ASP A 34 -5.24 -5.40 14.26
CA ASP A 34 -4.99 -3.97 14.07
C ASP A 34 -4.38 -3.66 12.70
N ALA A 35 -3.48 -4.50 12.22
CA ALA A 35 -2.81 -4.29 10.96
C ALA A 35 -2.40 -5.57 10.23
N ILE A 36 -2.25 -5.46 8.92
CA ILE A 36 -1.59 -6.45 8.06
C ILE A 36 -0.32 -5.84 7.51
N TYR A 37 0.79 -6.56 7.64
CA TYR A 37 2.07 -6.12 7.09
C TYR A 37 2.42 -6.89 5.83
N LEU A 38 2.70 -6.15 4.77
CA LEU A 38 2.99 -6.67 3.44
C LEU A 38 4.45 -6.38 3.09
N PRO A 39 5.22 -7.40 2.66
CA PRO A 39 6.58 -7.20 2.21
C PRO A 39 6.62 -6.46 0.87
N LEU A 40 7.35 -5.37 0.79
CA LEU A 40 7.63 -4.65 -0.46
C LEU A 40 8.88 -5.22 -1.13
N ILE A 41 8.81 -6.48 -1.56
CA ILE A 41 9.95 -7.17 -2.21
C ILE A 41 9.77 -7.16 -3.72
N ALA A 42 10.61 -6.39 -4.39
CA ALA A 42 10.75 -6.40 -5.85
C ALA A 42 11.59 -7.60 -6.33
N PRO A 43 11.47 -8.03 -7.61
CA PRO A 43 10.60 -7.46 -8.65
C PRO A 43 9.14 -7.91 -8.53
N PHE A 44 8.20 -7.00 -8.78
CA PHE A 44 6.79 -7.35 -8.93
C PHE A 44 6.50 -7.82 -10.36
N GLN A 45 5.57 -8.75 -10.51
CA GLN A 45 5.05 -9.11 -11.83
C GLN A 45 4.30 -7.90 -12.42
N SER A 46 4.72 -7.44 -13.59
CA SER A 46 4.12 -6.29 -14.27
C SER A 46 2.83 -6.69 -14.98
N HIS A 47 1.72 -6.06 -14.61
CA HIS A 47 0.43 -6.14 -15.29
C HIS A 47 0.04 -4.76 -15.82
N MET A 48 -0.70 -4.68 -16.93
CA MET A 48 -1.18 -3.38 -17.42
C MET A 48 -2.42 -2.95 -16.62
N LEU A 49 -2.53 -1.67 -16.27
CA LEU A 49 -3.68 -1.15 -15.51
C LEU A 49 -5.02 -1.44 -16.19
N ASN A 50 -5.07 -1.43 -17.51
CA ASN A 50 -6.28 -1.76 -18.29
C ASN A 50 -6.65 -3.26 -18.26
N GLU A 51 -5.76 -4.14 -17.80
CA GLU A 51 -6.04 -5.57 -17.56
C GLU A 51 -6.60 -5.81 -16.15
N MET A 52 -6.68 -4.75 -15.32
CA MET A 52 -7.20 -4.86 -13.96
C MET A 52 -8.70 -5.17 -14.00
N ASN A 53 -9.03 -6.41 -13.63
CA ASN A 53 -10.40 -6.86 -13.47
C ASN A 53 -10.56 -7.43 -12.06
N LEU A 54 -11.23 -6.68 -11.19
CA LEU A 54 -11.33 -6.96 -9.76
C LEU A 54 -12.81 -6.99 -9.35
N SER A 55 -13.21 -8.06 -8.67
CA SER A 55 -14.47 -8.16 -7.93
C SER A 55 -14.24 -7.82 -6.45
N MET A 56 -15.26 -7.32 -5.76
CA MET A 56 -15.22 -7.13 -4.30
C MET A 56 -13.95 -6.41 -3.80
N ALA A 57 -13.62 -5.30 -4.47
CA ALA A 57 -12.42 -4.53 -4.21
C ALA A 57 -12.74 -3.24 -3.46
N ILE A 58 -11.83 -2.85 -2.56
CA ILE A 58 -11.86 -1.56 -1.89
C ILE A 58 -10.55 -0.81 -2.06
N THR A 59 -10.60 0.50 -1.94
CA THR A 59 -9.42 1.35 -1.97
C THR A 59 -8.89 1.54 -0.56
N VAL A 60 -7.59 1.34 -0.39
CA VAL A 60 -6.87 1.70 0.82
C VAL A 60 -6.30 3.11 0.62
N LEU A 61 -6.58 4.00 1.56
CA LEU A 61 -6.16 5.38 1.48
C LEU A 61 -4.78 5.57 2.14
N LEU A 62 -4.08 6.65 1.78
CA LEU A 62 -2.80 7.04 2.37
C LEU A 62 -2.82 6.98 3.91
N GLU A 63 -3.91 7.45 4.51
CA GLU A 63 -4.07 7.51 5.97
C GLU A 63 -4.18 6.12 6.62
N ASP A 64 -4.59 5.09 5.87
CA ASP A 64 -4.67 3.71 6.35
C ASP A 64 -3.31 3.01 6.34
N LEU A 65 -2.33 3.60 5.66
CA LEU A 65 -0.99 3.04 5.54
C LEU A 65 -0.15 3.37 6.77
N THR A 66 0.63 2.39 7.21
CA THR A 66 1.51 2.48 8.36
C THR A 66 2.86 1.86 8.02
N ILE A 67 3.89 2.19 8.79
CA ILE A 67 5.19 1.53 8.70
C ILE A 67 5.26 0.34 9.64
N HIS A 68 5.98 -0.70 9.25
CA HIS A 68 6.27 -1.77 10.18
C HIS A 68 7.26 -1.26 11.26
N PRO A 69 7.01 -1.51 12.56
CA PRO A 69 7.79 -0.91 13.66
C PRO A 69 9.28 -1.27 13.64
N THR A 70 9.63 -2.42 13.04
CA THR A 70 11.01 -2.93 13.01
C THR A 70 11.53 -3.34 11.63
N LYS A 71 10.71 -3.32 10.56
CA LYS A 71 11.09 -3.85 9.24
C LYS A 71 10.89 -2.79 8.17
N THR A 72 11.99 -2.23 7.69
CA THR A 72 11.99 -1.08 6.76
C THR A 72 11.52 -1.41 5.34
N ASN A 73 11.27 -2.67 5.02
CA ASN A 73 10.77 -3.12 3.71
C ASN A 73 9.33 -3.67 3.79
N TYR A 74 8.57 -3.29 4.82
CA TYR A 74 7.17 -3.69 4.98
C TYR A 74 6.28 -2.47 5.12
N ILE A 75 5.16 -2.50 4.40
CA ILE A 75 4.06 -1.55 4.60
C ILE A 75 2.96 -2.22 5.41
N GLY A 76 2.43 -1.51 6.40
CA GLY A 76 1.29 -1.93 7.20
C GLY A 76 0.00 -1.32 6.68
N LEU A 77 -1.09 -2.08 6.74
CA LEU A 77 -2.45 -1.64 6.43
C LEU A 77 -3.26 -1.68 7.73
N TYR A 78 -3.69 -0.52 8.23
CA TYR A 78 -4.43 -0.41 9.49
C TYR A 78 -5.90 -0.75 9.28
N LEU A 79 -6.29 -1.97 9.69
CA LEU A 79 -7.60 -2.52 9.38
C LEU A 79 -8.77 -1.82 10.07
N PRO A 80 -8.69 -1.38 11.35
CA PRO A 80 -9.83 -0.74 12.01
C PRO A 80 -10.37 0.47 11.26
N ARG A 81 -9.48 1.27 10.64
CA ARG A 81 -9.90 2.44 9.85
C ARG A 81 -10.51 2.05 8.51
N ILE A 82 -9.89 1.07 7.83
CA ILE A 82 -10.42 0.51 6.58
C ILE A 82 -11.81 -0.09 6.85
N GLN A 83 -11.95 -0.88 7.90
CA GLN A 83 -13.20 -1.51 8.32
C GLN A 83 -14.28 -0.47 8.57
N ALA A 84 -14.02 0.52 9.46
CA ALA A 84 -14.99 1.55 9.80
C ALA A 84 -15.50 2.33 8.58
N ARG A 85 -14.65 2.49 7.55
CA ARG A 85 -15.02 3.17 6.30
C ARG A 85 -15.98 2.36 5.44
N TYR A 86 -15.86 1.04 5.42
CA TYR A 86 -16.56 0.18 4.47
C TYR A 86 -17.66 -0.69 5.08
N GLU A 87 -17.65 -0.95 6.39
CA GLU A 87 -18.61 -1.86 7.05
C GLU A 87 -20.07 -1.41 6.96
N GLN A 88 -20.31 -0.11 6.75
CA GLN A 88 -21.66 0.44 6.55
C GLN A 88 -22.09 0.47 5.09
N LEU A 89 -21.17 0.22 4.16
CA LEU A 89 -21.40 0.33 2.71
C LEU A 89 -21.54 -1.04 2.05
N ILE A 90 -20.77 -2.03 2.52
CA ILE A 90 -20.69 -3.38 1.96
C ILE A 90 -20.42 -4.41 3.06
N ASP A 91 -20.71 -5.68 2.80
CA ASP A 91 -20.27 -6.75 3.68
C ASP A 91 -18.76 -7.00 3.50
N ILE A 92 -18.00 -6.54 4.49
CA ILE A 92 -16.54 -6.59 4.52
C ILE A 92 -15.97 -8.02 4.50
N HIS A 93 -16.76 -9.03 4.85
CA HIS A 93 -16.30 -10.43 4.86
C HIS A 93 -16.17 -11.01 3.44
N PHE A 94 -16.80 -10.37 2.45
CA PHE A 94 -16.69 -10.73 1.04
C PHE A 94 -15.62 -9.94 0.29
N ILE A 95 -14.89 -9.04 0.95
CA ILE A 95 -13.83 -8.28 0.30
C ILE A 95 -12.66 -9.19 -0.05
N GLU A 96 -12.28 -9.17 -1.33
CA GLU A 96 -11.20 -10.00 -1.86
C GLU A 96 -9.96 -9.18 -2.21
N HIS A 97 -10.12 -7.88 -2.49
CA HIS A 97 -9.05 -7.06 -3.05
C HIS A 97 -8.91 -5.71 -2.34
N PHE A 98 -7.69 -5.39 -1.93
CA PHE A 98 -7.29 -4.06 -1.55
C PHE A 98 -6.51 -3.42 -2.68
N ILE A 99 -6.92 -2.21 -3.08
CA ILE A 99 -6.28 -1.38 -4.10
C ILE A 99 -5.51 -0.28 -3.38
N ILE A 100 -4.19 -0.23 -3.57
CA ILE A 100 -3.30 0.73 -2.92
C ILE A 100 -2.54 1.47 -4.01
N ARG A 101 -2.51 2.80 -3.97
CA ARG A 101 -1.66 3.57 -4.90
C ARG A 101 -0.20 3.46 -4.46
N LEU A 102 0.69 3.20 -5.41
CA LEU A 102 2.12 3.09 -5.09
C LEU A 102 2.74 4.44 -4.71
N ALA A 103 2.21 5.55 -5.22
CA ALA A 103 2.59 6.88 -4.75
C ALA A 103 2.34 7.07 -3.24
N ASP A 104 1.23 6.54 -2.71
CA ASP A 104 0.93 6.61 -1.27
C ASP A 104 1.89 5.74 -0.45
N VAL A 105 2.25 4.57 -0.98
CA VAL A 105 3.26 3.71 -0.37
C VAL A 105 4.61 4.42 -0.32
N GLU A 106 5.06 4.99 -1.44
CA GLU A 106 6.32 5.74 -1.52
C GLU A 106 6.34 6.91 -0.54
N GLU A 107 5.24 7.67 -0.43
CA GLU A 107 5.13 8.80 0.50
C GLU A 107 5.33 8.36 1.95
N VAL A 108 4.65 7.30 2.38
CA VAL A 108 4.76 6.78 3.76
C VAL A 108 6.16 6.24 4.04
N MET A 109 6.74 5.53 3.07
CA MET A 109 8.09 4.96 3.21
C MET A 109 9.18 6.04 3.24
N GLN A 110 9.04 7.11 2.44
CA GLN A 110 9.96 8.24 2.47
C GLN A 110 9.82 9.09 3.74
N ALA A 111 8.59 9.25 4.27
CA ALA A 111 8.37 9.95 5.53
C ALA A 111 9.13 9.29 6.70
N ASP A 112 9.23 7.97 6.68
CA ASP A 112 10.01 7.22 7.67
C ASP A 112 11.52 7.46 7.55
N VAL A 113 12.06 7.37 6.33
CA VAL A 113 13.48 7.66 6.09
C VAL A 113 13.84 9.06 6.56
N ARG A 114 12.98 10.06 6.34
CA ARG A 114 13.19 11.45 6.82
C ARG A 114 13.14 11.59 8.33
N ARG A 115 12.43 10.71 9.06
CA ARG A 115 12.45 10.70 10.55
C ARG A 115 13.78 10.23 11.09
N TYR A 116 14.41 9.24 10.45
CA TYR A 116 15.71 8.72 10.85
C TYR A 116 16.90 9.53 10.31
N PHE A 117 16.72 10.17 9.16
CA PHE A 117 17.72 11.03 8.52
C PHE A 117 17.10 12.40 8.20
N PRO A 118 16.81 13.24 9.21
CA PRO A 118 16.43 14.62 8.96
C PRO A 118 17.60 15.27 8.21
N ALA A 119 17.33 15.80 7.00
CA ALA A 119 18.36 16.43 6.17
C ALA A 119 19.23 17.35 7.03
N ASP A 120 20.52 17.06 7.09
CA ASP A 120 21.51 17.78 7.86
C ASP A 120 21.51 19.25 7.43
N ARG A 121 20.81 20.10 8.18
CA ARG A 121 20.80 21.56 8.02
C ARG A 121 21.98 22.17 8.78
N SER A 122 23.19 21.66 8.51
CA SER A 122 24.43 22.25 9.00
C SER A 122 25.49 22.42 7.90
N MET A 123 25.07 22.82 6.69
CA MET A 123 25.98 23.48 5.74
C MET A 123 25.43 24.84 5.35
N ASN A 124 25.38 25.72 6.34
CA ASN A 124 25.62 27.15 6.13
C ASN A 124 26.53 27.61 7.27
N ARG A 125 27.83 27.51 7.04
CA ARG A 125 28.79 28.42 7.65
C ARG A 125 29.49 29.11 6.50
N ASP A 126 29.08 30.36 6.31
CA ASP A 126 29.85 31.51 5.90
C ASP A 126 31.16 31.21 5.15
N SER A 127 31.21 31.65 3.90
CA SER A 127 32.44 32.11 3.25
C SER A 127 32.09 33.31 2.37
#